data_AF-A0A9W3TGT3-F1
#
_entry.id   AF-A0A9W3TGT3-F1
#
_cell.length_a   1.000
_cell.length_b   1.000
_cell.length_c   1.000
_cell.angle_alpha   90.00
_cell.angle_beta   90.00
_cell.angle_gamma   90.00
#
_symmetry.space_group_name_H-M   'P 1'
#
loop_
_entity.id
_entity.type
_entity.pdbx_description
1 polymer ?
#
loop_
_entity_poly.entity_id
_entity_poly.type
_entity_poly.pdbx_seq_one_letter_code
_entity_poly.pdbx_strand_id
1 'polypeptide(L)'
;MAVKELNSKEKHYADTREEAEEIVEEAKDDVYLTSFQISEKHNKYGTYFLVDLAFSYDTPREIMESAAARKEVEEHGEPHEGVEYSVNPDGTTEVVPGQLEMDELNENEGDEE
;
A
#
# COMPACT_ATOMS: atom_id res chain seq x y z
N MET A 1 -15.68 -8.15 -16.16
CA MET A 1 -14.56 -8.20 -15.20
C MET A 1 -14.97 -9.16 -14.11
N ALA A 2 -14.23 -10.26 -13.90
CA ALA A 2 -14.54 -11.20 -12.83
C ALA A 2 -14.20 -10.55 -11.49
N VAL A 3 -15.15 -10.50 -10.56
CA VAL A 3 -14.93 -9.97 -9.22
C VAL A 3 -14.13 -11.02 -8.46
N LYS A 4 -12.81 -10.82 -8.33
CA LYS A 4 -11.98 -11.70 -7.51
C LYS A 4 -12.43 -11.54 -6.07
N GLU A 5 -12.77 -12.64 -5.40
CA GLU A 5 -13.17 -12.60 -3.99
C GLU A 5 -12.03 -12.03 -3.16
N LEU A 6 -12.36 -11.05 -2.32
CA LEU A 6 -11.38 -10.33 -1.51
C LEU A 6 -10.69 -11.24 -0.48
N ASN A 7 -11.40 -12.27 -0.02
CA ASN A 7 -10.88 -13.27 0.91
C ASN A 7 -11.08 -14.64 0.28
N SER A 8 -10.00 -15.38 0.07
CA SER A 8 -10.03 -16.76 -0.42
C SER A 8 -9.58 -17.72 0.68
N LYS A 9 -10.25 -18.85 0.80
CA LYS A 9 -9.87 -19.93 1.72
C LYS A 9 -9.74 -21.21 0.92
N GLU A 10 -8.55 -21.80 0.95
CA GLU A 10 -8.24 -23.05 0.26
C GLU A 10 -7.98 -24.15 1.29
N LYS A 11 -8.38 -25.37 0.94
CA LYS A 11 -8.15 -26.56 1.75
C LYS A 11 -7.50 -27.62 0.89
N HIS A 12 -6.29 -28.01 1.26
CA HIS A 12 -5.54 -29.05 0.56
C HIS A 12 -5.44 -30.29 1.43
N TYR A 13 -5.43 -31.44 0.77
CA TYR A 13 -5.26 -32.74 1.41
C TYR A 13 -3.88 -33.28 1.04
N ALA A 14 -3.17 -33.81 2.03
CA ALA A 14 -1.87 -34.44 1.85
C ALA A 14 -1.83 -35.77 2.60
N ASP A 15 -1.24 -36.79 1.97
CA ASP A 15 -1.09 -38.11 2.58
C ASP A 15 0.16 -38.19 3.46
N THR A 16 1.16 -37.35 3.19
CA THR A 16 2.39 -37.27 3.97
C THR A 16 2.59 -35.88 4.59
N ARG A 17 3.40 -35.84 5.64
CA ARG A 17 3.77 -34.57 6.29
C ARG A 17 4.63 -33.70 5.37
N GLU A 18 5.49 -34.33 4.58
CA GLU A 18 6.41 -33.63 3.67
C GLU A 18 5.62 -32.89 2.58
N GLU A 19 4.62 -33.53 1.97
CA GLU A 19 3.69 -32.88 1.03
C GLU A 19 2.89 -31.76 1.69
N ALA A 20 2.45 -31.94 2.95
CA ALA A 20 1.73 -30.89 3.67
C ALA A 20 2.61 -29.66 3.93
N GLU A 21 3.90 -29.87 4.20
CA GLU A 21 4.88 -28.78 4.40
C GLU A 21 5.23 -28.10 3.07
N GLU A 22 5.35 -28.85 1.97
CA GLU A 22 5.58 -28.32 0.61
C GLU A 22 4.45 -27.37 0.17
N ILE A 23 3.19 -27.76 0.38
CA ILE A 23 2.03 -26.90 0.07
C ILE A 23 2.06 -25.58 0.85
N VAL A 24 2.49 -25.64 2.11
CA VAL A 24 2.63 -24.43 2.94
C VAL A 24 3.83 -23.58 2.50
N GLU A 25 4.91 -24.21 2.07
CA GLU A 25 6.09 -23.51 1.55
C GLU A 25 5.76 -22.74 0.27
N GLU A 26 5.12 -23.39 -0.70
CA GLU A 26 4.64 -22.73 -1.93
C GLU A 26 3.65 -21.60 -1.60
N ALA A 27 2.73 -21.81 -0.66
CA ALA A 27 1.79 -20.77 -0.27
C ALA A 27 2.44 -19.56 0.42
N LYS A 28 3.58 -19.75 1.12
CA LYS A 28 4.32 -18.67 1.77
C LYS A 28 5.01 -17.74 0.77
N ASP A 29 5.25 -18.20 -0.46
CA ASP A 29 5.76 -17.33 -1.52
C ASP A 29 4.70 -16.32 -2.01
N ASP A 30 3.41 -16.56 -1.74
CA ASP A 30 2.34 -15.60 -2.03
C ASP A 30 2.24 -14.53 -0.94
N VAL A 31 2.41 -13.26 -1.34
CA VAL A 31 2.33 -12.07 -0.46
C VAL A 31 0.95 -11.93 0.19
N TYR A 32 -0.09 -12.48 -0.41
CA TYR A 32 -1.47 -12.37 0.08
C TYR A 32 -1.85 -13.47 1.08
N LEU A 33 -0.94 -14.42 1.38
CA LEU A 33 -1.19 -15.42 2.41
C LEU A 33 -1.25 -14.76 3.78
N THR A 34 -2.41 -14.82 4.43
CA THR A 34 -2.61 -14.27 5.77
C THR A 34 -2.45 -15.31 6.87
N SER A 35 -2.83 -16.56 6.60
CA SER A 35 -2.70 -17.64 7.57
C SER A 35 -2.65 -19.02 6.92
N PHE A 36 -1.95 -19.93 7.58
CA PHE A 36 -1.91 -21.35 7.23
C PHE A 36 -2.06 -22.21 8.48
N GLN A 37 -2.69 -23.38 8.35
CA GLN A 37 -2.81 -24.36 9.41
C GLN A 37 -2.74 -25.78 8.85
N ILE A 38 -1.82 -26.59 9.39
CA ILE A 38 -1.75 -28.02 9.09
C ILE A 38 -2.43 -28.79 10.21
N SER A 39 -3.41 -29.62 9.85
CA SER A 39 -4.16 -30.46 10.79
C SER A 39 -3.91 -31.94 10.47
N GLU A 40 -3.22 -32.63 11.37
CA GLU A 40 -3.05 -34.08 11.31
C GLU A 40 -4.35 -34.78 11.74
N LYS A 41 -4.83 -35.69 10.90
CA LYS A 41 -6.06 -36.47 11.11
C LYS A 41 -5.77 -37.95 10.91
N HIS A 42 -6.47 -38.79 11.67
CA HIS A 42 -6.37 -40.24 11.53
C HIS A 42 -7.68 -40.80 10.99
N ASN A 43 -7.59 -41.71 10.03
CA ASN A 43 -8.71 -42.49 9.52
C ASN A 43 -8.40 -43.99 9.59
N LYS A 44 -9.31 -44.82 9.06
CA LYS A 44 -9.18 -46.29 9.07
C LYS A 44 -8.02 -46.82 8.21
N TYR A 45 -7.47 -45.99 7.32
CA TYR A 45 -6.43 -46.30 6.35
C TYR A 45 -5.06 -45.67 6.68
N GLY A 46 -5.00 -44.81 7.69
CA GLY A 46 -3.75 -44.18 8.12
C GLY A 46 -3.94 -42.74 8.60
N THR A 47 -2.82 -42.02 8.67
CA THR A 47 -2.78 -40.60 8.98
C THR A 47 -2.80 -39.80 7.68
N TYR A 48 -3.56 -38.71 7.66
CA TYR A 48 -3.59 -37.72 6.58
C TYR A 48 -3.53 -36.32 7.16
N PHE A 49 -3.13 -35.36 6.35
CA PHE A 49 -2.97 -33.97 6.72
C PHE A 49 -3.94 -33.11 5.92
N LEU A 50 -4.58 -32.16 6.60
CA LEU A 50 -5.37 -31.12 5.97
C LEU A 50 -4.65 -29.79 6.14
N VAL A 51 -4.34 -29.15 5.03
CA VAL A 51 -3.71 -27.83 4.99
C VAL A 51 -4.78 -26.80 4.68
N ASP A 52 -5.10 -25.97 5.66
CA ASP A 52 -6.00 -24.84 5.50
C ASP A 52 -5.16 -23.58 5.21
N LEU A 53 -5.36 -22.96 4.05
CA LEU A 53 -4.72 -21.71 3.65
C LEU A 53 -5.76 -20.60 3.55
N ALA A 54 -5.45 -19.40 4.03
CA ALA A 54 -6.31 -18.24 3.87
C ALA A 54 -5.54 -17.06 3.27
N PHE A 55 -6.08 -16.54 2.17
CA PHE A 55 -5.55 -15.39 1.44
C PHE A 55 -6.48 -14.20 1.61
N SER A 56 -5.91 -13.02 1.85
CA SER A 56 -6.63 -11.75 1.85
C SER A 56 -5.98 -10.84 0.82
N TYR A 57 -6.76 -10.40 -0.14
CA TYR A 57 -6.34 -9.42 -1.13
C TYR A 57 -6.71 -8.02 -0.68
N ASP A 58 -5.89 -7.04 -1.06
CA ASP A 58 -6.14 -5.64 -0.71
C ASP A 58 -7.44 -5.14 -1.31
N THR A 59 -8.20 -4.40 -0.52
CA THR A 59 -9.37 -3.68 -1.00
C THR A 59 -8.96 -2.58 -1.97
N PRO A 60 -9.85 -2.14 -2.89
CA PRO A 60 -9.60 -0.95 -3.70
C PRO A 60 -9.18 0.27 -2.87
N ARG A 61 -9.72 0.39 -1.64
CA ARG A 61 -9.33 1.45 -0.70
C ARG A 61 -7.87 1.33 -0.25
N GLU A 62 -7.43 0.15 0.17
CA GLU A 62 -6.05 -0.09 0.61
C GLU A 62 -5.04 0.08 -0.53
N ILE A 63 -5.42 -0.29 -1.75
CA ILE A 63 -4.61 -0.04 -2.96
C ILE A 63 -4.48 1.47 -3.20
N MET A 64 -5.57 2.22 -3.09
CA MET A 64 -5.54 3.69 -3.25
C MET A 64 -4.75 4.38 -2.14
N GLU A 65 -4.88 3.92 -0.89
CA GLU A 65 -4.14 4.46 0.26
C GLU A 65 -2.63 4.18 0.14
N SER A 66 -2.25 2.96 -0.26
CA SER A 66 -0.85 2.61 -0.50
C SER A 66 -0.25 3.35 -1.69
N ALA A 67 -1.04 3.58 -2.75
CA ALA A 67 -0.61 4.38 -3.90
C ALA A 67 -0.46 5.87 -3.54
N ALA A 68 -1.38 6.42 -2.75
CA ALA A 68 -1.30 7.79 -2.24
C ALA A 68 -0.08 8.00 -1.34
N ALA A 69 0.18 7.07 -0.41
CA ALA A 69 1.37 7.10 0.44
C ALA A 69 2.68 7.02 -0.38
N ARG A 70 2.71 6.27 -1.47
CA ARG A 70 3.86 6.24 -2.40
C ARG A 70 3.99 7.53 -3.22
N LYS A 71 2.86 8.15 -3.60
CA LYS A 71 2.84 9.45 -4.29
C LYS A 71 3.34 10.57 -3.39
N GLU A 72 2.94 10.62 -2.12
CA GLU A 72 3.44 11.61 -1.16
C GLU A 72 4.97 11.56 -1.01
N VAL A 73 5.57 10.36 -1.01
CA VAL A 73 7.04 10.21 -0.95
C VAL A 73 7.73 10.72 -2.22
N GLU A 74 7.08 10.65 -3.38
CA GLU A 74 7.60 11.14 -4.66
C GLU A 74 7.39 12.65 -4.82
N GLU A 75 6.32 13.21 -4.24
CA GLU A 75 5.95 14.63 -4.32
C GLU A 75 6.71 15.52 -3.31
N HIS A 76 7.34 14.95 -2.29
CA HIS A 76 8.25 15.65 -1.37
C HIS A 76 9.68 15.83 -1.91
N GLY A 77 9.92 15.54 -3.20
CA GLY A 77 11.22 15.63 -3.86
C GLY A 77 11.65 17.03 -4.30
N GLU A 78 10.73 18.00 -4.37
CA GLU A 78 11.08 19.38 -4.70
C GLU A 78 11.16 20.22 -3.41
N PRO A 79 12.37 20.50 -2.88
CA PRO A 79 12.50 21.52 -1.86
C PRO A 79 12.04 22.84 -2.51
N HIS A 80 10.93 23.40 -2.05
CA HIS A 80 10.56 24.77 -2.38
C HIS A 80 11.62 25.70 -1.76
N GLU A 81 12.71 25.90 -2.49
CA GLU A 81 13.75 26.85 -2.12
C GLU A 81 13.09 28.23 -2.15
N GLY A 82 12.87 28.79 -0.97
CA GLY A 82 12.08 30.02 -0.82
C GLY A 82 12.63 31.19 -1.65
N VAL A 83 11.79 32.19 -1.85
CA VAL A 83 12.13 33.37 -2.67
C VAL A 83 13.22 34.21 -1.99
N GLU A 84 14.25 34.59 -2.74
CA GLU A 84 15.34 35.43 -2.24
C GLU A 84 14.86 36.88 -2.12
N TYR A 85 15.02 37.50 -0.94
CA TYR A 85 14.65 38.90 -0.72
C TYR A 85 15.75 39.66 0.03
N SER A 86 15.82 40.97 -0.22
CA SER A 86 16.69 41.90 0.51
C SER A 86 15.85 42.95 1.24
N VAL A 87 16.24 43.26 2.48
CA VAL A 87 15.60 44.30 3.29
C VAL A 87 16.44 45.56 3.25
N ASN A 88 15.82 46.65 2.82
CA ASN A 88 16.43 47.97 2.75
C ASN A 88 16.45 48.65 4.14
N PRO A 89 17.38 49.58 4.41
CA PRO A 89 17.43 50.32 5.68
C PRO A 89 16.21 51.18 6.00
N ASP A 90 15.36 51.46 5.01
CA ASP A 90 14.09 52.17 5.15
C ASP A 90 12.91 51.25 5.55
N GLY A 91 13.19 49.95 5.72
CA GLY A 91 12.20 48.93 6.09
C GLY A 91 11.41 48.38 4.90
N THR A 92 11.75 48.73 3.67
CA THR A 92 11.17 48.14 2.47
C THR A 92 11.85 46.83 2.10
N THR A 93 11.15 45.96 1.38
CA THR A 93 11.67 44.65 0.94
C THR A 93 11.66 44.57 -0.58
N GLU A 94 12.76 44.14 -1.18
CA GLU A 94 12.92 43.90 -2.61
C GLU A 94 13.17 42.42 -2.88
N VAL A 95 12.63 41.92 -3.99
CA VAL A 95 12.76 40.52 -4.45
C VAL A 95 13.43 40.51 -5.81
N VAL A 96 14.25 39.50 -6.11
CA VAL A 96 14.98 39.42 -7.39
C VAL A 96 13.98 39.27 -8.55
N PRO A 97 14.06 40.12 -9.60
CA PRO A 97 13.16 40.03 -10.75
C PRO A 97 13.32 38.68 -11.47
N GLY A 98 12.19 38.02 -11.75
CA GLY A 98 12.16 36.73 -12.46
C GLY A 98 12.08 35.49 -11.57
N GLN A 99 12.00 35.66 -10.24
CA GLN A 99 11.76 34.56 -9.29
C GLN A 99 10.28 34.17 -9.12
N LEU A 100 9.35 34.94 -9.69
CA LEU A 100 7.91 34.68 -9.59
C LEU A 100 7.38 34.33 -10.98
N GLU A 101 6.96 33.09 -11.19
CA GLU A 101 6.06 32.74 -12.30
C GLU A 101 4.61 33.06 -11.88
N MET A 102 3.87 33.75 -12.74
CA MET A 102 2.57 34.37 -12.43
C MET A 102 1.40 33.37 -12.42
N ASP A 103 1.64 32.08 -12.21
CA ASP A 103 0.63 31.02 -12.34
C ASP A 103 0.03 30.53 -11.00
N GLU A 104 0.44 31.09 -9.85
CA GLU A 104 -0.03 30.63 -8.52
C GLU A 104 -0.81 31.69 -7.70
N LEU A 105 -1.48 32.64 -8.37
CA LEU A 105 -2.48 33.47 -7.70
C LEU A 105 -3.88 33.02 -8.12
N ASN A 106 -4.26 31.78 -7.74
CA ASN A 106 -5.67 31.42 -7.75
C ASN A 106 -6.34 32.09 -6.55
N GLU A 107 -7.28 32.95 -6.90
CA GLU A 107 -8.09 33.82 -6.05
C GLU A 107 -8.72 33.03 -4.90
N ASN A 108 -8.22 33.22 -3.67
CA ASN A 108 -9.00 32.92 -2.49
C ASN A 108 -9.87 34.15 -2.19
N GLU A 109 -10.86 34.39 -3.04
CA GLU A 109 -11.96 35.30 -2.72
C GLU A 109 -12.77 34.66 -1.59
N GLY A 110 -12.61 35.22 -0.39
CA GLY A 110 -13.52 34.97 0.71
C GLY A 110 -14.88 35.56 0.37
N ASP A 111 -15.88 34.69 0.23
CA ASP A 111 -17.28 35.09 0.23
C ASP A 111 -17.79 35.01 1.68
N GLU A 112 -17.80 36.17 2.35
CA GLU A 112 -18.64 36.42 3.52
C GLU A 112 -20.04 36.81 3.05
N GLU A 113 -21.08 36.04 3.41
CA GLU A 113 -22.41 36.55 3.80
C GLU A 113 -23.07 35.64 4.85
#